data_AF-A0A838MHG5-F1
#
_entry.id   AF-A0A838MHG5-F1
#
_cell.length_a   1.000
_cell.length_b   1.000
_cell.length_c   1.000
_cell.angle_alpha   90.00
_cell.angle_beta   90.00
_cell.angle_gamma   90.00
#
_symmetry.space_group_name_H-M   'P 1'
#
loop_
_entity.id
_entity.type
_entity.pdbx_description
1 polymer ?
#
loop_
_entity_poly.entity_id
_entity_poly.type
_entity_poly.pdbx_seq_one_letter_code
_entity_poly.pdbx_strand_id
1 'polypeptide(L)'
;MDNKKHFHQGFTLVELLVVISIIGILSSFAVVSLNTARMKARDALRKGDMAQLRTALNIYYDDNIAYPVCGTWSGNPPDFGANVDSADNSGSSCYFDNNGGTADLATALTSGARPYMGSIPKDPKNPDNDAGVSLVYIYRYVSNGEEYAVVYNTEDTADDSPQVIRGW
;
A
#
# COMPACT_ATOMS: atom_id res chain seq x y z
N MET A 1 -30.49 30.03 60.04
CA MET A 1 -29.79 29.75 58.77
C MET A 1 -29.19 28.37 58.91
N ASP A 2 -29.81 27.38 58.28
CA ASP A 2 -29.47 25.97 58.45
C ASP A 2 -28.31 25.62 57.51
N ASN A 3 -27.16 25.25 58.08
CA ASN A 3 -25.90 25.09 57.35
C ASN A 3 -25.78 23.62 56.90
N LYS A 4 -26.20 23.34 55.66
CA LYS A 4 -26.12 21.99 55.08
C LYS A 4 -24.65 21.64 54.83
N LYS A 5 -24.10 20.74 55.65
CA LYS A 5 -22.75 20.19 55.46
C LYS A 5 -22.72 19.32 54.21
N HIS A 6 -21.96 19.73 53.20
CA HIS A 6 -21.70 18.94 52.00
C HIS A 6 -20.66 17.85 52.32
N PHE A 7 -21.09 16.59 52.37
CA PHE A 7 -20.17 15.44 52.43
C PHE A 7 -19.49 15.27 51.07
N HIS A 8 -18.19 15.54 51.01
CA HIS A 8 -17.37 15.21 49.85
C HIS A 8 -17.12 13.70 49.87
N GLN A 9 -17.75 12.97 48.97
CA GLN A 9 -17.50 11.54 48.76
C GLN A 9 -16.20 11.39 47.96
N GLY A 10 -15.18 10.81 48.58
CA GLY A 10 -13.94 10.41 47.90
C GLY A 10 -14.04 8.99 47.36
N PHE A 11 -13.35 8.72 46.25
CA PHE A 11 -13.24 7.37 45.70
C PHE A 11 -12.46 6.45 46.64
N THR A 12 -12.90 5.19 46.74
CA THR A 12 -12.15 4.15 47.46
C THR A 12 -10.99 3.63 46.61
N LEU A 13 -9.92 3.15 47.26
CA LEU A 13 -8.79 2.53 46.57
C LEU A 13 -9.21 1.31 45.74
N VAL A 14 -10.23 0.57 46.21
CA VAL A 14 -10.76 -0.61 45.52
C VAL A 14 -11.51 -0.22 44.25
N GLU A 15 -12.31 0.85 44.30
CA GLU A 15 -12.99 1.37 43.09
C GLU A 15 -11.98 1.79 42.03
N LEU A 16 -10.91 2.50 42.41
CA LEU A 16 -9.87 2.89 41.46
C LEU A 16 -9.16 1.67 40.87
N LEU A 17 -8.88 0.65 41.69
CA LEU A 17 -8.18 -0.57 41.27
C LEU A 17 -9.00 -1.40 40.27
N VAL A 18 -10.30 -1.52 40.48
CA VAL A 18 -11.19 -2.24 39.56
C VAL A 18 -11.32 -1.51 38.22
N VAL A 19 -11.32 -0.18 38.23
CA VAL A 19 -11.44 0.60 36.99
C VAL A 19 -10.21 0.44 36.10
N ILE A 20 -9.00 0.56 36.67
CA ILE A 20 -7.78 0.41 35.88
C ILE A 20 -7.59 -1.04 35.38
N SER A 21 -8.07 -2.03 36.11
CA SER A 21 -7.98 -3.44 35.68
C SER A 21 -8.90 -3.72 34.49
N ILE A 22 -10.13 -3.20 34.50
CA ILE A 22 -11.06 -3.31 33.38
C ILE A 22 -10.54 -2.55 32.15
N ILE A 23 -10.03 -1.32 32.33
CA ILE A 23 -9.42 -0.54 31.24
C ILE A 23 -8.21 -1.28 30.66
N GLY A 24 -7.38 -1.90 31.50
CA GLY A 24 -6.23 -2.71 31.06
C GLY A 24 -6.66 -3.86 30.15
N ILE A 25 -7.69 -4.61 30.54
CA ILE A 25 -8.22 -5.73 29.74
C ILE A 25 -8.80 -5.22 28.42
N LEU A 26 -9.67 -4.21 28.46
CA LEU A 26 -10.32 -3.68 27.25
C LEU A 26 -9.30 -3.05 26.27
N SER A 27 -8.30 -2.35 26.79
CA SER A 27 -7.27 -1.72 25.96
C SER A 27 -6.42 -2.75 25.20
N SER A 28 -6.14 -3.91 25.80
CA SER A 28 -5.38 -4.97 25.12
C SER A 28 -6.08 -5.49 23.86
N PHE A 29 -7.40 -5.72 23.91
CA PHE A 29 -8.19 -6.14 22.76
C PHE A 29 -8.30 -5.03 21.70
N ALA A 30 -8.46 -3.78 22.14
CA ALA A 30 -8.58 -2.64 21.24
C ALA A 30 -7.33 -2.50 20.35
N VAL A 31 -6.12 -2.66 20.91
CA VAL A 31 -4.85 -2.56 20.17
C VAL A 31 -4.75 -3.58 19.04
N VAL A 32 -5.09 -4.86 19.32
CA VAL A 32 -5.05 -5.91 18.29
C VAL A 32 -6.04 -5.61 17.17
N SER A 33 -7.28 -5.23 17.52
CA SER A 33 -8.31 -4.91 16.52
C SER A 33 -7.91 -3.71 15.64
N LEU A 34 -7.26 -2.71 16.23
CA LEU A 34 -6.81 -1.52 15.54
C LEU A 34 -5.70 -1.84 14.53
N ASN A 35 -4.78 -2.73 14.89
CA ASN A 35 -3.72 -3.16 13.98
C ASN A 35 -4.30 -3.87 12.75
N THR A 36 -5.27 -4.78 12.94
CA THR A 36 -5.98 -5.43 11.81
C THR A 36 -6.75 -4.43 10.97
N ALA A 37 -7.47 -3.49 11.59
CA ALA A 37 -8.21 -2.46 10.86
C ALA A 37 -7.28 -1.57 10.00
N ARG A 38 -6.11 -1.21 10.54
CA ARG A 38 -5.08 -0.44 9.81
C ARG A 38 -4.52 -1.21 8.62
N MET A 39 -4.24 -2.51 8.76
CA MET A 39 -3.80 -3.35 7.63
C MET A 39 -4.85 -3.38 6.52
N LYS A 40 -6.12 -3.66 6.86
CA LYS A 40 -7.23 -3.67 5.89
C LYS A 40 -7.44 -2.32 5.20
N ALA A 41 -7.29 -1.22 5.92
CA ALA A 41 -7.39 0.12 5.35
C ALA A 41 -6.27 0.39 4.32
N ARG A 42 -5.04 -0.04 4.61
CA ARG A 42 -3.94 0.07 3.65
C ARG A 42 -4.17 -0.81 2.42
N ASP A 43 -4.64 -2.05 2.59
CA ASP A 43 -4.96 -2.91 1.45
C ASP A 43 -6.09 -2.36 0.57
N ALA A 44 -7.10 -1.73 1.18
CA ALA A 44 -8.14 -1.03 0.44
C ALA A 44 -7.58 0.13 -0.39
N LEU A 45 -6.63 0.90 0.18
CA LEU A 45 -5.93 1.97 -0.51
C LEU A 45 -5.12 1.41 -1.70
N ARG A 46 -4.32 0.36 -1.48
CA ARG A 46 -3.55 -0.32 -2.56
C ARG A 46 -4.45 -0.71 -3.73
N LYS A 47 -5.59 -1.35 -3.45
CA LYS A 47 -6.54 -1.79 -4.48
C LYS A 47 -7.11 -0.60 -5.27
N GLY A 48 -7.44 0.50 -4.58
CA GLY A 48 -7.90 1.74 -5.21
C GLY A 48 -6.84 2.37 -6.11
N ASP A 49 -5.60 2.44 -5.62
CA ASP A 49 -4.46 2.99 -6.34
C ASP A 49 -4.15 2.19 -7.61
N MET A 50 -4.23 0.86 -7.55
CA MET A 50 -4.04 0.00 -8.72
C MET A 50 -5.14 0.17 -9.77
N ALA A 51 -6.38 0.45 -9.35
CA ALA A 51 -7.47 0.76 -10.28
C ALA A 51 -7.24 2.11 -10.99
N GLN A 52 -6.71 3.12 -10.28
CA GLN A 52 -6.33 4.40 -10.88
C GLN A 52 -5.19 4.24 -11.87
N LEU A 53 -4.15 3.49 -11.49
CA LEU A 53 -3.02 3.19 -12.37
C LEU A 53 -3.46 2.48 -13.65
N ARG A 54 -4.33 1.46 -13.54
CA ARG A 54 -4.94 0.79 -14.70
C ARG A 54 -5.67 1.77 -15.62
N THR A 55 -6.42 2.69 -15.03
CA THR A 55 -7.15 3.71 -15.80
C THR A 55 -6.17 4.63 -16.54
N ALA A 56 -5.11 5.10 -15.88
CA ALA A 56 -4.08 5.91 -16.50
C ALA A 56 -3.36 5.18 -17.65
N LEU A 57 -3.04 3.90 -17.47
CA LEU A 57 -2.43 3.06 -18.50
C LEU A 57 -3.34 2.89 -19.73
N ASN A 58 -4.65 2.72 -19.53
CA ASN A 58 -5.59 2.62 -20.64
C ASN A 58 -5.68 3.94 -21.42
N ILE A 59 -5.74 5.08 -20.73
CA ILE A 59 -5.75 6.39 -21.40
C ILE A 59 -4.43 6.63 -22.14
N TYR A 60 -3.30 6.24 -21.55
CA TYR A 60 -2.01 6.31 -22.23
C TYR A 60 -2.01 5.47 -23.52
N TYR A 61 -2.56 4.27 -23.48
CA TYR A 61 -2.67 3.40 -24.66
C TYR A 61 -3.55 4.03 -25.74
N ASP A 62 -4.67 4.65 -25.38
CA ASP A 62 -5.54 5.33 -26.35
C ASP A 62 -4.80 6.46 -27.11
N ASP A 63 -3.91 7.18 -26.42
CA ASP A 63 -3.15 8.29 -27.00
C ASP A 63 -1.88 7.84 -27.77
N ASN A 64 -1.23 6.76 -27.33
CA ASN A 64 0.09 6.35 -27.85
C ASN A 64 0.06 5.06 -28.67
N ILE A 65 -1.06 4.34 -28.67
CA ILE A 65 -1.25 3.02 -29.30
C ILE A 65 -0.22 1.98 -28.80
N ALA A 66 0.28 2.20 -27.60
CA ALA A 66 1.22 1.32 -26.91
C ALA A 66 1.16 1.64 -25.42
N TYR A 67 1.42 0.64 -24.58
CA TYR A 67 1.69 0.86 -23.17
C TYR A 67 3.13 1.35 -22.98
N PRO A 68 3.43 2.07 -21.88
CA PRO A 68 4.80 2.50 -21.59
C PRO A 68 5.74 1.30 -21.53
N VAL A 69 6.69 1.23 -22.45
CA VAL A 69 7.72 0.18 -22.39
C VAL A 69 8.68 0.45 -21.25
N CYS A 70 9.20 -0.63 -20.70
CA CYS A 70 9.81 -0.65 -19.40
C CYS A 70 11.04 -1.56 -19.48
N GLY A 71 12.22 -0.96 -19.72
CA GLY A 71 13.49 -1.65 -19.95
C GLY A 71 13.62 -2.38 -21.31
N THR A 72 14.83 -2.55 -21.82
CA THR A 72 15.13 -3.38 -23.00
C THR A 72 15.04 -4.86 -22.64
N TRP A 73 14.23 -5.62 -23.38
CA TRP A 73 14.18 -7.07 -23.24
C TRP A 73 14.88 -7.79 -24.39
N SER A 74 15.86 -8.64 -24.05
CA SER A 74 16.27 -9.79 -24.86
C SER A 74 15.91 -11.08 -24.10
N GLY A 75 14.70 -11.63 -24.27
CA GLY A 75 14.24 -12.84 -23.58
C GLY A 75 12.71 -12.94 -23.41
N ASN A 76 12.23 -14.03 -22.81
CA ASN A 76 10.80 -14.27 -22.52
C ASN A 76 10.41 -13.68 -21.15
N PRO A 77 9.14 -13.23 -20.93
CA PRO A 77 8.57 -12.87 -19.61
C PRO A 77 9.08 -13.70 -18.43
N PRO A 78 9.67 -13.11 -17.36
CA PRO A 78 9.86 -13.92 -16.16
C PRO A 78 8.47 -14.31 -15.70
N ASP A 79 8.35 -15.56 -15.27
CA ASP A 79 7.11 -16.11 -14.74
C ASP A 79 6.46 -15.11 -13.76
N PHE A 80 5.18 -14.87 -13.98
CA PHE A 80 4.31 -13.93 -13.27
C PHE A 80 4.04 -14.32 -11.80
N GLY A 81 4.95 -15.05 -11.16
CA GLY A 81 4.80 -15.64 -9.82
C GLY A 81 6.08 -15.68 -8.98
N ALA A 82 7.12 -14.91 -9.33
CA ALA A 82 8.31 -14.82 -8.49
C ALA A 82 8.03 -13.96 -7.23
N ASN A 83 8.34 -14.52 -6.06
CA ASN A 83 8.34 -13.83 -4.77
C ASN A 83 9.04 -12.47 -4.87
N VAL A 84 8.44 -11.47 -4.21
CA VAL A 84 8.79 -10.04 -4.27
C VAL A 84 9.73 -9.67 -3.12
N ASP A 85 10.73 -10.49 -2.84
CA ASP A 85 11.64 -10.37 -1.69
C ASP A 85 13.10 -10.15 -2.08
N SER A 86 13.41 -9.99 -3.37
CA SER A 86 14.77 -9.73 -3.83
C SER A 86 14.82 -8.58 -4.83
N ALA A 87 15.68 -7.61 -4.52
CA ALA A 87 16.26 -6.62 -5.43
C ALA A 87 17.14 -7.31 -6.49
N ASP A 88 16.64 -8.38 -7.11
CA ASP A 88 17.33 -9.10 -8.16
C ASP A 88 17.10 -8.34 -9.47
N ASN A 89 18.00 -7.39 -9.71
CA ASN A 89 18.13 -6.53 -10.89
C ASN A 89 18.59 -7.31 -12.14
N SER A 90 18.06 -8.50 -12.37
CA SER A 90 18.50 -9.37 -13.46
C SER A 90 17.43 -9.56 -14.55
N GLY A 91 16.23 -8.97 -14.38
CA GLY A 91 15.19 -8.91 -15.43
C GLY A 91 14.49 -7.56 -15.46
N SER A 92 14.31 -7.02 -16.67
CA SER A 92 13.71 -5.72 -17.03
C SER A 92 12.26 -5.55 -16.52
N SER A 93 12.11 -5.38 -15.21
CA SER A 93 10.84 -5.03 -14.54
C SER A 93 10.93 -3.61 -14.00
N CYS A 94 9.88 -2.82 -14.21
CA CYS A 94 9.78 -1.50 -13.60
C CYS A 94 9.14 -1.67 -12.25
N TYR A 95 9.92 -1.39 -11.21
CA TYR A 95 9.41 -1.37 -9.86
C TYR A 95 8.76 -0.03 -9.57
N PHE A 96 7.64 -0.07 -8.87
CA PHE A 96 7.13 1.07 -8.15
C PHE A 96 7.58 0.95 -6.71
N ASP A 97 8.47 1.83 -6.30
CA ASP A 97 8.89 1.99 -4.91
C ASP A 97 8.22 3.24 -4.32
N ASN A 98 8.55 3.55 -3.07
CA ASN A 98 8.05 4.74 -2.37
C ASN A 98 8.58 6.07 -2.96
N ASN A 99 9.41 6.01 -4.00
CA ASN A 99 9.86 7.16 -4.79
C ASN A 99 8.97 7.45 -6.01
N GLY A 100 7.88 6.70 -6.21
CA GLY A 100 6.98 6.89 -7.34
C GLY A 100 7.41 6.09 -8.58
N GLY A 101 8.23 5.06 -8.40
CA GLY A 101 8.58 4.06 -9.42
C GLY A 101 9.68 4.44 -10.41
N THR A 102 9.95 3.54 -11.36
CA THR A 102 11.05 3.76 -12.31
C THR A 102 10.80 5.02 -13.13
N ALA A 103 11.91 5.69 -13.46
CA ALA A 103 11.88 6.93 -14.23
C ALA A 103 11.06 6.78 -15.51
N ASP A 104 11.14 5.65 -16.22
CA ASP A 104 10.45 5.47 -17.50
C ASP A 104 8.93 5.51 -17.36
N LEU A 105 8.36 4.76 -16.41
CA LEU A 105 6.91 4.69 -16.22
C LEU A 105 6.36 5.92 -15.50
N ALA A 106 7.09 6.41 -14.50
CA ALA A 106 6.76 7.66 -13.82
C ALA A 106 6.75 8.81 -14.83
N THR A 107 7.77 8.91 -15.69
CA THR A 107 7.84 9.92 -16.75
C THR A 107 6.68 9.74 -17.73
N ALA A 108 6.40 8.53 -18.20
CA ALA A 108 5.32 8.29 -19.16
C ALA A 108 3.93 8.70 -18.64
N LEU A 109 3.63 8.44 -17.36
CA LEU A 109 2.29 8.68 -16.81
C LEU A 109 2.12 10.03 -16.13
N THR A 110 3.19 10.60 -15.56
CA THR A 110 3.11 11.78 -14.69
C THR A 110 3.78 13.02 -15.28
N SER A 111 4.57 12.87 -16.35
CA SER A 111 5.23 14.00 -17.01
C SER A 111 4.52 14.41 -18.30
N GLY A 112 4.82 15.62 -18.77
CA GLY A 112 4.25 16.18 -19.99
C GLY A 112 3.16 17.23 -19.75
N ALA A 113 2.67 17.82 -20.85
CA ALA A 113 1.67 18.90 -20.80
C ALA A 113 0.28 18.42 -20.36
N ARG A 114 0.01 17.11 -20.50
CA ARG A 114 -1.25 16.46 -20.12
C ARG A 114 -0.91 15.12 -19.45
N PRO A 115 -0.59 15.10 -18.15
CA PRO A 115 -0.27 13.86 -17.45
C PRO A 115 -1.52 12.97 -17.35
N TYR A 116 -1.29 11.66 -17.38
CA TYR A 116 -2.34 10.64 -17.26
C TYR A 116 -2.71 10.36 -15.80
N MET A 117 -1.81 10.69 -14.87
CA MET A 117 -2.06 10.70 -13.42
C MET A 117 -1.15 11.69 -12.69
N GLY A 118 -1.55 12.15 -11.50
CA GLY A 118 -0.81 13.17 -10.75
C GLY A 118 0.49 12.69 -10.13
N SER A 119 0.55 11.43 -9.69
CA SER A 119 1.74 10.79 -9.15
C SER A 119 1.53 9.29 -9.13
N ILE A 120 2.58 8.52 -9.36
CA ILE A 120 2.54 7.07 -9.14
C ILE A 120 2.24 6.77 -7.66
N PRO A 121 1.38 5.79 -7.36
CA PRO A 121 1.06 5.43 -5.98
C PRO A 121 2.28 4.88 -5.23
N LYS A 122 2.34 5.18 -3.94
CA LYS A 122 3.40 4.72 -3.03
C LYS A 122 2.87 3.60 -2.13
N ASP A 123 3.75 2.84 -1.48
CA ASP A 123 3.32 1.88 -0.46
C ASP A 123 2.78 2.64 0.77
N PRO A 124 1.51 2.43 1.15
CA PRO A 124 0.92 3.10 2.30
C PRO A 124 1.60 2.79 3.64
N LYS A 125 2.40 1.72 3.73
CA LYS A 125 3.12 1.35 4.94
C LYS A 125 4.41 2.14 5.12
N ASN A 126 5.01 2.64 4.04
CA ASN A 126 6.27 3.39 4.08
C ASN A 126 6.31 4.55 3.06
N PRO A 127 5.36 5.52 3.13
CA PRO A 127 5.21 6.55 2.10
C PRO A 127 6.43 7.47 1.95
N ASP A 128 7.27 7.56 2.99
CA ASP A 128 8.42 8.47 3.08
C ASP A 128 9.78 7.77 2.91
N ASN A 129 9.81 6.49 2.54
CA ASN A 129 11.03 5.68 2.42
C ASN A 129 11.87 5.60 3.73
N ASP A 130 11.22 5.47 4.88
CA ASP A 130 11.93 5.29 6.15
C ASP A 130 12.82 4.05 6.10
N ALA A 131 14.13 4.23 6.34
CA ALA A 131 15.19 3.23 6.18
C ALA A 131 15.12 2.01 7.13
N GLY A 132 14.02 1.83 7.85
CA GLY A 132 13.78 0.71 8.78
C GLY A 132 12.50 -0.09 8.48
N VAL A 133 11.75 0.25 7.43
CA VAL A 133 10.53 -0.45 7.06
C VAL A 133 10.80 -1.32 5.84
N SER A 134 10.59 -2.63 5.97
CA SER A 134 10.83 -3.60 4.91
C SER A 134 9.99 -3.28 3.66
N LEU A 135 10.63 -3.18 2.50
CA LEU A 135 10.01 -2.96 1.17
C LEU A 135 9.27 -4.20 0.65
N VAL A 136 8.62 -4.96 1.54
CA VAL A 136 7.97 -6.26 1.25
C VAL A 136 6.81 -6.14 0.26
N TYR A 137 6.30 -4.92 0.08
CA TYR A 137 5.14 -4.63 -0.77
C TYR A 137 5.59 -3.76 -1.95
N ILE A 138 6.16 -4.41 -2.97
CA ILE A 138 6.59 -3.75 -4.20
C ILE A 138 5.48 -3.92 -5.23
N TYR A 139 5.08 -2.82 -5.89
CA TYR A 139 4.29 -2.95 -7.10
C TYR A 139 5.26 -3.16 -8.27
N ARG A 140 4.99 -4.14 -9.14
CA ARG A 140 5.82 -4.42 -10.32
C ARG A 140 5.01 -4.21 -11.57
N TYR A 141 5.54 -3.42 -12.49
CA TYR A 141 5.02 -3.26 -13.84
C TYR A 141 5.94 -3.93 -14.86
N VAL A 142 5.33 -4.67 -15.77
CA VAL A 142 6.01 -5.25 -16.94
C VAL A 142 5.15 -4.98 -18.16
N SER A 143 5.75 -4.51 -19.24
CA SER A 143 5.07 -4.33 -20.53
C SER A 143 6.02 -4.53 -21.69
N ASN A 144 5.49 -5.11 -22.78
CA ASN A 144 6.13 -5.20 -24.09
C ASN A 144 5.63 -4.11 -25.06
N GLY A 145 4.81 -3.17 -24.59
CA GLY A 145 4.12 -2.16 -25.39
C GLY A 145 2.73 -2.57 -25.86
N GLU A 146 2.42 -3.87 -25.92
CA GLU A 146 1.10 -4.39 -26.33
C GLU A 146 0.28 -4.89 -25.15
N GLU A 147 0.93 -5.57 -24.20
CA GLU A 147 0.33 -6.05 -22.97
C GLU A 147 1.06 -5.46 -21.76
N TYR A 148 0.38 -5.45 -20.61
CA TYR A 148 1.04 -5.16 -19.33
C TYR A 148 0.51 -6.04 -18.19
N ALA A 149 1.33 -6.19 -17.16
CA ALA A 149 0.92 -6.72 -15.87
C ALA A 149 1.38 -5.81 -14.74
N VAL A 150 0.50 -5.58 -13.76
CA VAL A 150 0.81 -4.97 -12.48
C VAL A 150 0.66 -6.03 -11.39
N VAL A 151 1.74 -6.29 -10.65
CA VAL A 151 1.78 -7.27 -9.56
C VAL A 151 1.96 -6.53 -8.24
N TYR A 152 1.18 -6.88 -7.22
CA TYR A 152 1.30 -6.28 -5.88
C TYR A 152 0.86 -7.24 -4.78
N ASN A 153 1.41 -7.05 -3.58
CA ASN A 153 1.11 -7.88 -2.41
C ASN A 153 0.19 -7.12 -1.44
N THR A 154 -0.67 -7.86 -0.72
CA THR A 154 -1.47 -7.35 0.38
C THR A 154 -0.83 -7.67 1.72
N GLU A 155 -1.15 -6.91 2.76
CA GLU A 155 -0.71 -7.19 4.13
C GLU A 155 -1.52 -8.30 4.81
N ASP A 156 -2.59 -8.76 4.18
CA ASP A 156 -3.42 -9.86 4.68
C ASP A 156 -2.65 -11.18 4.69
N THR A 157 -2.28 -11.65 5.86
CA THR A 157 -1.57 -12.93 6.06
C THR A 157 -2.44 -14.15 5.71
N ALA A 158 -3.76 -13.98 5.51
CA ALA A 158 -4.62 -15.06 5.05
C ALA A 158 -4.56 -15.27 3.52
N ASP A 159 -4.09 -14.27 2.77
CA ASP A 159 -3.89 -14.31 1.32
C ASP A 159 -2.51 -13.73 0.97
N ASP A 160 -1.50 -14.59 1.06
CA ASP A 160 -0.10 -14.26 0.74
C ASP A 160 0.18 -14.37 -0.77
N SER A 161 -0.86 -14.54 -1.59
CA SER A 161 -0.68 -14.65 -3.04
C SER A 161 -0.56 -13.26 -3.69
N PRO A 162 0.41 -13.06 -4.59
CA PRO A 162 0.55 -11.81 -5.32
C PRO A 162 -0.69 -11.56 -6.18
N GLN A 163 -1.25 -10.36 -6.06
CA GLN A 163 -2.38 -9.91 -6.85
C GLN A 163 -1.87 -9.43 -8.21
N VAL A 164 -2.51 -9.87 -9.29
CA VAL A 164 -2.09 -9.52 -10.66
C VAL A 164 -3.23 -8.85 -11.42
N ILE A 165 -2.95 -7.67 -11.99
CA ILE A 165 -3.85 -6.94 -12.89
C ILE A 165 -3.22 -6.93 -14.28
N ARG A 166 -3.98 -7.27 -15.32
CA ARG A 166 -3.50 -7.35 -16.72
C ARG A 166 -4.22 -6.37 -17.63
N GLY A 167 -3.47 -5.81 -18.58
CA GLY A 167 -3.99 -5.20 -19.80
C GLY A 167 -4.41 -6.27 -20.81
N TRP A 168 -5.29 -5.89 -21.73
CA TRP A 168 -5.70 -6.71 -22.87
C TRP A 168 -4.96 -6.26 -24.12
#